data_AF-A0A444JBA4-F1
#
_entry.id   AF-A0A444JBA4-F1
#
_cell.length_a   1.000
_cell.length_b   1.000
_cell.length_c   1.000
_cell.angle_alpha   90.00
_cell.angle_beta   90.00
_cell.angle_gamma   90.00
#
_symmetry.space_group_name_H-M   'P 1'
#
loop_
_entity.id
_entity.type
_entity.pdbx_description
1 polymer ?
#
loop_
_entity_poly.entity_id
_entity_poly.type
_entity_poly.pdbx_seq_one_letter_code
_entity_poly.pdbx_strand_id
1 'polypeptide(L)'
;MTLEQAQEVLTLEAEGITAVRDALGEEFVQAVNLIMACPSRLVISGIGKSGLVGQKISATLNSTGTPSFFLHPVEAMHGDLGMVSSTDIVLAISYSGETSELNLLLESLKNRAVQIIAMTGNSHSTLAHAAAVTLNVAV
;
A
#
# COMPACT_ATOMS: atom_id res chain seq x y z
N MET A 1 -22.19 23.12 1.65
CA MET A 1 -21.72 22.29 2.77
C MET A 1 -22.33 22.85 4.05
N THR A 2 -23.26 22.12 4.66
CA THR A 2 -23.93 22.51 5.92
C THR A 2 -23.20 21.92 7.13
N LEU A 3 -23.50 22.40 8.35
CA LEU A 3 -22.96 21.81 9.58
C LEU A 3 -23.32 20.32 9.71
N GLU A 4 -24.56 19.98 9.37
CA GLU A 4 -25.06 18.61 9.35
C GLU A 4 -24.26 17.73 8.39
N GLN A 5 -24.00 18.20 7.17
CA GLN A 5 -23.17 17.47 6.19
C GLN A 5 -21.72 17.26 6.69
N ALA A 6 -21.14 18.24 7.38
CA ALA A 6 -19.80 18.09 7.94
C ALA A 6 -19.76 17.06 9.08
N GLN A 7 -20.78 17.03 9.94
CA GLN A 7 -20.92 16.03 10.99
C GLN A 7 -21.13 14.63 10.42
N GLU A 8 -21.94 14.51 9.37
CA GLU A 8 -22.20 13.25 8.67
C GLU A 8 -20.91 12.67 8.06
N VAL A 9 -20.12 13.48 7.33
CA VAL A 9 -18.84 13.01 6.77
C VAL A 9 -17.90 12.52 7.86
N LEU A 10 -17.76 13.26 8.97
CA LEU A 10 -16.89 12.82 10.08
C LEU A 10 -17.39 11.53 10.75
N THR A 11 -18.71 11.33 10.80
CA THR A 11 -19.31 10.10 11.32
C THR A 11 -18.98 8.92 10.40
N LEU A 12 -19.16 9.07 9.09
CA LEU A 12 -18.84 8.03 8.10
C LEU A 12 -17.35 7.63 8.12
N GLU A 13 -16.45 8.60 8.24
CA GLU A 13 -15.01 8.33 8.34
C GLU A 13 -14.65 7.59 9.65
N ALA A 14 -15.31 7.93 10.77
CA ALA A 14 -15.13 7.23 12.05
C ALA A 14 -15.66 5.78 12.01
N GLU A 15 -16.78 5.57 11.32
CA GLU A 15 -17.34 4.24 11.05
C GLU A 15 -16.38 3.42 10.19
N GLY A 16 -15.78 4.01 9.14
CA GLY A 16 -14.76 3.35 8.33
C GLY A 16 -13.54 2.91 9.14
N ILE A 17 -13.04 3.74 10.05
CA ILE A 17 -11.95 3.37 10.96
C ILE A 17 -12.35 2.17 11.85
N THR A 18 -13.59 2.17 12.32
CA THR A 18 -14.13 1.08 13.15
C THR A 18 -14.24 -0.23 12.37
N ALA A 19 -14.72 -0.16 11.12
CA ALA A 19 -14.80 -1.31 10.23
C ALA A 19 -13.42 -1.93 9.96
N VAL A 20 -12.40 -1.11 9.68
CA VAL A 20 -11.03 -1.60 9.49
C VAL A 20 -10.48 -2.24 10.77
N ARG A 21 -10.71 -1.64 11.95
CA ARG A 21 -10.28 -2.21 13.24
C ARG A 21 -10.83 -3.63 13.41
N ASP A 22 -12.12 -3.81 13.13
CA ASP A 22 -12.81 -5.10 13.33
C ASP A 22 -12.43 -6.14 12.26
N ALA A 23 -11.93 -5.70 11.11
CA ALA A 23 -11.45 -6.55 10.03
C ALA A 23 -9.95 -6.92 10.15
N LEU A 24 -9.20 -6.37 11.12
CA LEU A 24 -7.79 -6.71 11.30
C LEU A 24 -7.61 -8.20 11.61
N GLY A 25 -6.88 -8.89 10.74
CA GLY A 25 -6.58 -10.32 10.83
C GLY A 25 -5.10 -10.63 10.97
N GLU A 26 -4.76 -11.91 10.79
CA GLU A 26 -3.38 -12.41 10.84
C GLU A 26 -2.50 -11.81 9.74
N GLU A 27 -3.09 -11.43 8.60
CA GLU A 27 -2.42 -10.81 7.46
C GLU A 27 -1.74 -9.50 7.88
N PHE A 28 -2.32 -8.75 8.83
CA PHE A 28 -1.68 -7.56 9.38
C PHE A 28 -0.36 -7.91 10.09
N VAL A 29 -0.38 -8.95 10.93
CA VAL A 29 0.80 -9.42 11.66
C VAL A 29 1.85 -9.95 10.68
N GLN A 30 1.43 -10.69 9.65
CA GLN A 30 2.31 -11.17 8.59
C GLN A 30 2.99 -10.03 7.84
N ALA A 31 2.25 -8.99 7.45
CA ALA A 31 2.79 -7.81 6.79
C ALA A 31 3.82 -7.09 7.67
N VAL A 32 3.52 -6.91 8.97
CA VAL A 32 4.47 -6.31 9.93
C VAL A 32 5.74 -7.14 10.03
N ASN A 33 5.62 -8.47 10.16
CA ASN A 33 6.78 -9.36 10.24
C ASN A 33 7.64 -9.31 8.97
N LEU A 34 7.02 -9.27 7.79
CA LEU A 34 7.73 -9.10 6.52
C LEU A 34 8.51 -7.78 6.49
N ILE A 35 7.87 -6.67 6.85
CA ILE A 35 8.52 -5.35 6.88
C ILE A 35 9.68 -5.33 7.88
N MET A 36 9.51 -5.90 9.07
CA MET A 36 10.56 -5.96 10.10
C MET A 36 11.74 -6.86 9.73
N ALA A 37 11.49 -7.90 8.92
CA ALA A 37 12.53 -8.77 8.39
C ALA A 37 13.17 -8.24 7.10
N CYS A 38 12.71 -7.10 6.57
CA CYS A 38 13.21 -6.52 5.33
C CYS A 38 14.71 -6.18 5.47
N PRO A 39 15.60 -6.77 4.66
CA PRO A 39 17.04 -6.52 4.76
C PRO A 39 17.44 -5.09 4.39
N SER A 40 16.65 -4.44 3.55
CA SER A 40 16.95 -3.12 2.98
C SER A 40 15.91 -2.11 3.45
N ARG A 41 14.84 -1.89 2.68
CA ARG A 41 13.86 -0.84 2.92
C ARG A 41 12.50 -1.19 2.33
N LEU A 42 11.47 -0.51 2.83
CA LEU A 42 10.12 -0.59 2.30
C LEU A 42 9.91 0.44 1.18
N VAL A 43 9.57 -0.03 -0.01
CA VAL A 43 9.15 0.82 -1.13
C VAL A 43 7.64 0.93 -1.10
N ILE A 44 7.10 2.15 -1.08
CA ILE A 44 5.65 2.38 -1.05
C ILE A 44 5.21 2.94 -2.38
N SER A 45 4.15 2.40 -2.98
CA SER A 45 3.70 2.80 -4.30
C SER A 45 2.18 2.89 -4.39
N GLY A 46 1.68 3.90 -5.11
CA GLY A 46 0.25 4.12 -5.31
C GLY A 46 -0.01 5.32 -6.22
N ILE A 47 -1.21 5.40 -6.79
CA ILE A 47 -1.63 6.50 -7.69
C ILE A 47 -2.61 7.44 -6.99
N GLY A 48 -2.53 8.73 -7.30
CA GLY A 48 -3.51 9.72 -6.85
C GLY A 48 -3.62 9.80 -5.33
N LYS A 49 -4.84 9.71 -4.79
CA LYS A 49 -5.08 9.78 -3.33
C LYS A 49 -4.36 8.68 -2.57
N SER A 50 -4.32 7.45 -3.10
CA SER A 50 -3.54 6.36 -2.54
C SER A 50 -2.04 6.68 -2.53
N GLY A 51 -1.55 7.37 -3.55
CA GLY A 51 -0.18 7.86 -3.61
C GLY A 51 0.13 8.87 -2.50
N LEU A 52 -0.76 9.83 -2.26
CA LEU A 52 -0.61 10.81 -1.17
C LEU A 52 -0.57 10.14 0.22
N VAL A 53 -1.47 9.18 0.46
CA VAL A 53 -1.45 8.37 1.69
C VAL A 53 -0.14 7.58 1.79
N GLY A 54 0.31 6.96 0.69
CA GLY A 54 1.57 6.22 0.64
C GLY A 54 2.79 7.09 0.96
N GLN A 55 2.84 8.33 0.46
CA GLN A 55 3.88 9.30 0.83
C GLN A 55 3.86 9.59 2.32
N LYS A 56 2.67 9.77 2.91
CA LYS A 56 2.54 10.02 4.35
C LYS A 56 2.94 8.80 5.18
N ILE A 57 2.61 7.59 4.75
CA ILE A 57 3.07 6.35 5.38
C ILE A 57 4.60 6.31 5.36
N SER A 58 5.23 6.54 4.20
CA SER A 58 6.69 6.54 4.08
C SER A 58 7.36 7.56 5.00
N ALA A 59 6.86 8.79 5.02
CA ALA A 59 7.37 9.83 5.91
C ALA A 59 7.25 9.43 7.40
N THR A 60 6.15 8.78 7.77
CA THR A 60 5.91 8.31 9.14
C THR A 60 6.86 7.18 9.50
N LEU A 61 7.01 6.18 8.64
CA LEU A 61 7.90 5.04 8.86
C LEU A 61 9.37 5.45 8.99
N ASN A 62 9.83 6.37 8.15
CA ASN A 62 11.17 6.93 8.27
C ASN A 62 11.39 7.62 9.63
N SER A 63 10.38 8.33 10.14
CA SER A 63 10.46 8.99 11.45
C SER A 63 10.45 8.00 12.64
N THR A 64 9.95 6.78 12.43
CA THR A 64 9.88 5.73 13.45
C THR A 64 10.94 4.65 13.27
N GLY A 65 11.95 4.87 12.42
CA GLY A 65 13.12 4.01 12.27
C GLY A 65 12.98 2.87 11.26
N THR A 66 11.91 2.82 10.46
CA THR A 66 11.77 1.89 9.34
C THR A 66 12.12 2.60 8.03
N PRO A 67 13.30 2.32 7.42
CA PRO A 67 13.70 2.94 6.18
C PRO A 67 12.68 2.68 5.08
N SER A 68 12.19 3.74 4.44
CA SER A 68 11.24 3.65 3.35
C SER A 68 11.34 4.81 2.37
N PHE A 69 10.81 4.64 1.17
CA PHE A 69 10.58 5.75 0.25
C PHE A 69 9.33 5.50 -0.59
N PHE A 70 8.78 6.59 -1.14
CA PHE A 70 7.67 6.52 -2.06
C PHE A 70 8.17 6.44 -3.52
N LEU A 71 7.62 5.52 -4.30
CA LEU A 71 7.88 5.35 -5.72
C LEU A 71 6.57 5.49 -6.48
N HIS A 72 6.41 6.54 -7.27
CA HIS A 72 5.21 6.71 -8.10
C HIS A 72 5.22 5.68 -9.25
N PRO A 73 4.16 4.89 -9.49
CA PRO A 73 4.18 3.84 -10.50
C PRO A 73 4.53 4.32 -11.91
N VAL A 74 4.04 5.51 -12.30
CA VAL A 74 4.36 6.08 -13.61
C VAL A 74 5.86 6.40 -13.72
N GLU A 75 6.47 7.00 -12.70
CA GLU A 75 7.90 7.34 -12.72
C GLU A 75 8.75 6.06 -12.72
N ALA A 76 8.33 5.04 -11.97
CA ALA A 76 8.98 3.73 -11.96
C ALA A 76 9.13 3.14 -13.36
N MET A 77 8.05 3.19 -14.15
CA MET A 77 8.03 2.69 -15.52
C MET A 77 8.89 3.52 -16.50
N HIS A 78 9.31 4.72 -16.10
CA HIS A 78 10.19 5.59 -16.89
C HIS A 78 11.64 5.62 -16.38
N GLY A 79 12.03 4.67 -15.52
CA GLY A 79 13.43 4.44 -15.14
C GLY A 79 13.67 4.32 -13.63
N ASP A 80 12.78 4.91 -12.83
CA ASP A 80 12.95 4.97 -11.37
C ASP A 80 12.82 3.59 -10.69
N LEU A 81 12.31 2.59 -11.41
CA LEU A 81 12.34 1.20 -10.96
C LEU A 81 13.76 0.68 -10.71
N GLY A 82 14.79 1.32 -11.31
CA GLY A 82 16.19 1.04 -10.99
C GLY A 82 16.56 1.27 -9.52
N MET A 83 15.76 2.06 -8.78
CA MET A 83 15.93 2.25 -7.34
C MET A 83 15.48 1.04 -6.49
N VAL A 84 14.70 0.11 -7.07
CA VAL A 84 14.18 -1.05 -6.34
C VAL A 84 15.17 -2.23 -6.47
N SER A 85 15.65 -2.68 -5.31
CA SER A 85 16.50 -3.85 -5.14
C SER A 85 15.67 -5.11 -4.91
N SER A 86 16.20 -6.30 -5.25
CA SER A 86 15.57 -7.59 -4.93
C SER A 86 15.50 -7.89 -3.42
N THR A 87 16.21 -7.11 -2.61
CA THR A 87 16.18 -7.18 -1.14
C THR A 87 15.19 -6.20 -0.50
N ASP A 88 14.52 -5.39 -1.31
CA ASP A 88 13.46 -4.50 -0.86
C ASP A 88 12.14 -5.27 -0.71
N ILE A 89 11.20 -4.68 0.00
CA ILE A 89 9.78 -5.09 0.01
C ILE A 89 8.94 -3.94 -0.55
N VAL A 90 7.89 -4.26 -1.30
CA VAL A 90 6.97 -3.25 -1.85
C VAL A 90 5.63 -3.30 -1.13
N LEU A 91 5.18 -2.18 -0.59
CA LEU A 91 3.79 -1.93 -0.21
C LEU A 91 3.08 -1.20 -1.36
N ALA A 92 2.21 -1.92 -2.06
CA ALA A 92 1.43 -1.40 -3.17
C ALA A 92 -0.01 -1.07 -2.72
N ILE A 93 -0.44 0.17 -2.95
CA ILE A 93 -1.71 0.72 -2.44
C ILE A 93 -2.65 1.03 -3.60
N SER A 94 -3.77 0.31 -3.67
CA SER A 94 -4.88 0.60 -4.59
C SER A 94 -6.18 0.06 -4.02
N TYR A 95 -7.16 0.93 -3.76
CA TYR A 95 -8.45 0.52 -3.21
C TYR A 95 -9.18 -0.49 -4.11
N SER A 96 -9.21 -0.27 -5.43
CA SER A 96 -9.80 -1.23 -6.37
C SER A 96 -8.91 -2.46 -6.60
N GLY A 97 -7.60 -2.30 -6.44
CA GLY A 97 -6.60 -3.30 -6.81
C GLY A 97 -6.45 -3.51 -8.32
N GLU A 98 -7.08 -2.65 -9.12
CA GLU A 98 -7.13 -2.72 -10.59
C GLU A 98 -6.55 -1.47 -11.27
N THR A 99 -5.72 -0.71 -10.56
CA THR A 99 -5.08 0.48 -11.12
C THR A 99 -4.04 0.08 -12.17
N SER A 100 -4.28 0.42 -13.43
CA SER A 100 -3.47 -0.01 -14.58
C SER A 100 -1.98 0.28 -14.42
N GLU A 101 -1.60 1.48 -14.00
CA GLU A 101 -0.20 1.89 -13.83
C GLU A 101 0.49 1.10 -12.72
N LEU A 102 -0.24 0.79 -11.65
CA LEU A 102 0.26 -0.05 -10.56
C LEU A 102 0.39 -1.50 -11.02
N ASN A 103 -0.60 -2.02 -11.76
CA ASN A 103 -0.59 -3.40 -12.27
C ASN A 103 0.55 -3.65 -13.26
N LEU A 104 0.87 -2.68 -14.14
CA LEU A 104 2.05 -2.76 -15.01
C LEU A 104 3.36 -2.82 -14.22
N LEU A 105 3.44 -2.11 -13.10
CA LEU A 105 4.59 -2.17 -12.20
C LEU A 105 4.72 -3.56 -11.55
N LEU A 106 3.61 -4.24 -11.22
CA LEU A 106 3.63 -5.55 -10.56
C LEU A 106 4.40 -6.60 -11.36
N GLU A 107 4.25 -6.65 -12.68
CA GLU A 107 4.99 -7.59 -13.53
C GLU A 107 6.51 -7.39 -13.42
N SER A 108 6.94 -6.12 -13.43
CA SER A 108 8.35 -5.76 -13.33
C SER A 108 8.93 -6.05 -11.94
N LEU A 109 8.12 -5.92 -10.88
CA LEU A 109 8.50 -6.29 -9.51
C LEU A 109 8.60 -7.81 -9.32
N LYS A 110 7.67 -8.58 -9.91
CA LYS A 110 7.72 -10.05 -9.92
C LYS A 110 8.99 -10.56 -10.59
N ASN A 111 9.36 -9.98 -11.73
CA ASN A 111 10.60 -10.36 -12.44
C ASN A 111 11.87 -10.08 -11.63
N ARG A 112 11.82 -9.16 -10.66
CA ARG A 112 12.91 -8.86 -9.72
C ARG A 112 12.87 -9.69 -8.44
N ALA A 113 11.92 -10.61 -8.31
CA ALA A 113 11.67 -11.43 -7.11
C ALA A 113 11.45 -10.60 -5.83
N VAL A 114 10.91 -9.39 -5.97
CA VAL A 114 10.58 -8.51 -4.85
C VAL A 114 9.28 -8.96 -4.21
N GLN A 115 9.24 -9.06 -2.88
CA GLN A 115 8.01 -9.37 -2.16
C GLN A 115 7.06 -8.18 -2.17
N ILE A 116 5.78 -8.46 -2.41
CA ILE A 116 4.73 -7.45 -2.51
C ILE A 116 3.73 -7.66 -1.37
N ILE A 117 3.45 -6.60 -0.64
CA ILE A 117 2.32 -6.46 0.28
C ILE A 117 1.27 -5.60 -0.44
N ALA A 118 0.06 -6.14 -0.60
CA ALA A 118 -1.06 -5.39 -1.17
C ALA A 118 -1.85 -4.69 -0.07
N MET A 119 -2.27 -3.46 -0.30
CA MET A 119 -3.29 -2.77 0.48
C MET A 119 -4.44 -2.38 -0.44
N THR A 120 -5.56 -3.09 -0.32
CA THR A 120 -6.70 -3.00 -1.26
C THR A 120 -8.03 -3.32 -0.60
N GLY A 121 -9.13 -2.76 -1.11
CA GLY A 121 -10.48 -3.11 -0.68
C GLY A 121 -11.06 -4.33 -1.42
N ASN A 122 -10.36 -4.84 -2.44
CA ASN A 122 -10.77 -6.03 -3.18
C ASN A 122 -9.73 -7.15 -3.06
N SER A 123 -10.00 -8.13 -2.20
CA SER A 123 -9.13 -9.29 -1.95
C SER A 123 -9.03 -10.26 -3.14
N HIS A 124 -9.83 -10.08 -4.19
CA HIS A 124 -9.79 -10.85 -5.43
C HIS A 124 -9.25 -10.04 -6.62
N SER A 125 -8.62 -8.90 -6.34
CA SER A 125 -8.05 -8.04 -7.38
C SER A 125 -6.75 -8.59 -7.96
N THR A 126 -6.36 -8.06 -9.12
CA THR A 126 -5.05 -8.30 -9.73
C THR A 126 -3.90 -8.02 -8.75
N LEU A 127 -4.00 -6.93 -7.99
CA LEU A 127 -3.02 -6.58 -6.96
C LEU A 127 -2.97 -7.62 -5.83
N ALA A 128 -4.12 -8.04 -5.30
CA ALA A 128 -4.18 -9.03 -4.22
C ALA A 128 -3.58 -10.38 -4.66
N HIS A 129 -3.86 -10.82 -5.89
CA HIS A 129 -3.30 -12.05 -6.45
C HIS A 129 -1.79 -12.00 -6.70
N ALA A 130 -1.23 -10.81 -6.87
CA ALA A 130 0.21 -10.63 -7.05
C ALA A 130 1.00 -10.59 -5.74
N ALA A 131 0.33 -10.37 -4.60
CA ALA A 131 0.96 -10.12 -3.32
C ALA A 131 1.24 -11.41 -2.53
N ALA A 132 2.30 -11.37 -1.73
CA ALA A 132 2.57 -12.39 -0.72
C ALA A 132 1.61 -12.28 0.47
N VAL A 133 1.18 -11.06 0.81
CA VAL A 133 0.22 -10.75 1.88
C VAL A 133 -0.71 -9.63 1.41
N THR A 134 -2.01 -9.76 1.67
CA THR A 134 -3.02 -8.76 1.32
C THR A 134 -3.65 -8.18 2.58
N LEU A 135 -3.51 -6.87 2.75
CA LEU A 135 -4.21 -6.07 3.74
C LEU A 135 -5.54 -5.59 3.15
N ASN A 136 -6.64 -6.23 3.58
CA ASN A 136 -7.98 -5.81 3.18
C ASN A 136 -8.37 -4.51 3.90
N VAL A 137 -8.71 -3.48 3.14
CA VAL A 137 -9.13 -2.15 3.65
C VAL A 137 -10.53 -1.76 3.18
N ALA A 138 -11.37 -2.73 2.82
CA ALA A 138 -12.78 -2.49 2.54
C ALA A 138 -13.49 -1.96 3.80
N VAL A 139 -14.35 -0.97 3.62
CA VAL A 139 -15.22 -0.36 4.64
C VAL A 139 -16.66 -0.35 4.18
#